data_AF-A0A0H2RGU4-F1
#
_entry.id   AF-A0A0H2RGU4-F1
#
_cell.length_a   1.000
_cell.length_b   1.000
_cell.length_c   1.000
_cell.angle_alpha   90.00
_cell.angle_beta   90.00
_cell.angle_gamma   90.00
#
_symmetry.space_group_name_H-M   'P 1'
#
loop_
_entity.id
_entity.type
_entity.pdbx_description
1 polymer ?
#
loop_
_entity_poly.entity_id
_entity_poly.type
_entity_poly.pdbx_seq_one_letter_code
_entity_poly.pdbx_strand_id
1 'polypeptide(L)'
;DPSYVTLLIPASKTDPFRKGIKIYIAAAPGQHTSLAAAGIDPSPFAGHSFRRGAASAAAAAGFADHEIQLLGRWHSDCFKLYIE
;
A
#
# COMPACT_ATOMS: atom_id res chain seq x y z
N ASP A 1 8.49 10.11 26.42
CA ASP A 1 7.61 9.82 25.27
C ASP A 1 7.72 8.37 24.83
N PRO A 2 6.62 7.62 24.71
CA PRO A 2 6.69 6.30 24.11
C PRO A 2 7.02 6.47 22.62
N SER A 3 8.15 5.92 22.19
CA SER A 3 8.61 5.90 20.79
C SER A 3 7.77 4.99 19.89
N TYR A 4 6.79 4.28 20.46
CA TYR A 4 5.89 3.37 19.75
C TYR A 4 4.55 3.19 20.48
N VAL A 5 3.53 2.76 19.73
CA VAL A 5 2.24 2.29 20.24
C VAL A 5 2.11 0.79 19.98
N THR A 6 1.49 0.06 20.90
CA THR A 6 1.17 -1.37 20.71
C THR A 6 -0.28 -1.51 20.28
N LEU A 7 -0.51 -2.11 19.11
CA LEU A 7 -1.85 -2.41 18.61
C LEU A 7 -2.10 -3.92 18.67
N LEU A 8 -3.17 -4.34 19.34
CA LEU A 8 -3.66 -5.72 19.28
C LEU A 8 -4.58 -5.86 18.07
N ILE A 9 -4.22 -6.71 17.12
CA ILE A 9 -5.08 -7.03 15.98
C ILE A 9 -5.66 -8.44 16.23
N PRO A 10 -6.97 -8.56 16.50
CA PRO A 10 -7.60 -9.86 16.77
C PRO A 10 -7.53 -10.84 15.60
N ALA A 11 -7.47 -10.32 14.37
CA ALA A 11 -7.32 -11.11 13.15
C ALA A 11 -6.35 -10.40 12.19
N SER A 12 -5.10 -10.84 12.14
CA SER A 12 -4.10 -10.34 11.20
C SER A 12 -3.84 -11.36 10.09
N LYS A 13 -3.57 -10.88 8.87
CA LYS A 13 -3.10 -11.73 7.76
C LYS A 13 -1.73 -12.36 8.04
N THR A 14 -0.94 -11.76 8.93
CA THR A 14 0.38 -12.26 9.36
C THR A 14 0.33 -13.11 10.62
N ASP A 15 -0.87 -13.40 11.15
CA ASP A 15 -1.05 -14.29 12.29
C ASP A 15 -1.39 -15.71 11.78
N PRO A 16 -0.41 -16.63 11.71
CA PRO A 16 -0.61 -17.97 11.16
C PRO A 16 -1.60 -18.82 11.98
N PHE A 17 -1.91 -18.44 13.23
CA PHE A 17 -2.76 -19.23 14.12
C PHE A 17 -4.09 -18.56 14.48
N ARG A 18 -4.35 -17.33 13.97
CA ARG A 18 -5.55 -16.51 14.24
C ARG A 18 -5.87 -16.35 15.74
N LYS A 19 -4.85 -16.18 16.58
CA LYS A 19 -5.00 -15.94 18.02
C LYS A 19 -4.91 -14.45 18.40
N GLY A 20 -4.69 -13.59 17.41
CA GLY A 20 -4.40 -12.19 17.57
C GLY A 20 -2.91 -11.95 17.76
N ILE A 21 -2.37 -10.93 17.06
CA ILE A 21 -0.96 -10.53 17.18
C ILE A 21 -0.85 -9.09 17.66
N LYS A 22 0.13 -8.85 18.54
CA LYS A 22 0.52 -7.50 18.96
C LYS A 22 1.53 -6.96 17.94
N ILE A 23 1.20 -5.81 17.35
CA ILE A 23 2.10 -5.09 16.44
C ILE A 23 2.62 -3.86 17.14
N TYR A 24 3.94 -3.64 17.05
CA TYR A 24 4.60 -2.44 17.54
C TYR A 24 4.67 -1.43 16.39
N ILE A 25 3.98 -0.30 16.55
CA ILE A 25 3.98 0.78 15.58
C ILE A 25 4.93 1.84 16.11
N ALA A 26 6.15 1.91 15.57
CA ALA A 26 7.08 2.98 15.88
C ALA A 26 6.56 4.31 15.31
N ALA A 27 6.73 5.40 16.06
CA ALA A 27 6.52 6.73 15.52
C ALA A 27 7.53 6.95 14.39
N ALA A 28 7.04 7.12 13.16
CA ALA A 28 7.86 7.44 11.99
C ALA A 28 7.64 8.92 11.62
N PRO A 29 8.29 9.87 12.30
CA PRO A 29 8.25 11.27 11.87
C PRO A 29 8.90 11.35 10.49
N GLY A 30 8.14 11.82 9.48
CA GLY A 30 8.67 12.08 8.15
C GLY A 30 8.29 11.07 7.04
N GLN A 31 7.17 10.36 7.14
CA GLN A 31 6.58 9.72 5.94
C GLN A 31 6.04 10.80 4.98
N HIS A 32 6.94 11.43 4.22
CA HIS A 32 6.58 12.23 3.06
C HIS A 32 6.08 11.28 1.99
N THR A 33 4.76 11.15 1.88
CA THR A 33 4.15 10.60 0.68
C THR A 33 4.54 11.49 -0.51
N SER A 34 4.57 10.93 -1.73
CA SER A 34 4.78 11.72 -2.95
C SER A 34 3.80 12.89 -3.07
N LEU A 35 2.61 12.78 -2.49
CA LEU A 35 1.62 13.84 -2.36
C LEU A 35 2.10 14.99 -1.46
N ALA A 36 2.64 14.68 -0.27
CA ALA A 36 3.18 15.70 0.62
C ALA A 36 4.36 16.44 -0.04
N ALA A 37 5.18 15.73 -0.83
CA ALA A 37 6.24 16.35 -1.63
C ALA A 37 5.69 17.24 -2.77
N ALA A 38 4.49 16.94 -3.27
CA ALA A 38 3.78 17.74 -4.28
C ALA A 38 2.88 18.85 -3.66
N GLY A 39 2.89 19.03 -2.34
CA GLY A 39 2.05 20.01 -1.65
C GLY A 39 0.57 19.65 -1.57
N ILE A 40 0.22 18.38 -1.81
CA ILE A 40 -1.15 17.86 -1.74
C ILE A 40 -1.33 17.13 -0.40
N ASP A 41 -2.43 17.41 0.30
CA ASP A 41 -2.78 16.70 1.53
C ASP A 41 -2.93 15.18 1.24
N PRO A 42 -2.12 14.31 1.87
CA PRO A 42 -2.20 12.88 1.66
C PRO A 42 -3.29 12.19 2.48
N SER A 43 -3.87 12.87 3.48
CA SER A 43 -4.88 12.31 4.39
C SER A 43 -6.07 11.65 3.69
N PRO A 44 -6.64 12.18 2.60
CA PRO A 44 -7.74 11.53 1.89
C PRO A 44 -7.30 10.41 0.93
N PHE A 45 -6.00 10.24 0.67
CA PHE A 45 -5.50 9.29 -0.33
C PHE A 45 -4.81 8.08 0.33
N ALA A 46 -5.47 6.93 0.27
CA ALA A 46 -4.82 5.67 0.63
C ALA A 46 -3.78 5.26 -0.43
N GLY A 47 -2.62 4.76 -0.01
CA GLY A 47 -1.59 4.26 -0.93
C GLY A 47 -2.07 3.14 -1.88
N HIS A 48 -3.14 2.44 -1.50
CA HIS A 48 -3.81 1.46 -2.35
C HIS A 48 -4.45 2.10 -3.61
N SER A 49 -5.07 3.28 -3.46
CA SER A 49 -5.70 4.01 -4.56
C SER A 49 -4.68 4.41 -5.63
N PHE A 50 -3.47 4.82 -5.20
CA PHE A 50 -2.36 5.08 -6.13
C PHE A 50 -1.94 3.84 -6.90
N ARG A 51 -1.86 2.68 -6.25
CA ARG A 51 -1.50 1.43 -6.93
C ARG A 51 -2.56 1.03 -7.96
N ARG A 52 -3.84 1.19 -7.64
CA ARG A 52 -4.94 0.96 -8.59
C ARG A 52 -4.82 1.91 -9.78
N GLY A 53 -4.79 3.21 -9.54
CA GLY A 53 -4.70 4.22 -10.59
C GLY A 53 -3.45 4.08 -11.46
N ALA A 54 -2.30 3.74 -10.87
CA ALA A 54 -1.07 3.48 -11.63
C ALA A 54 -1.18 2.25 -12.53
N ALA A 55 -1.81 1.15 -12.06
CA ALA A 55 -2.06 -0.02 -12.89
C ALA A 55 -3.00 0.31 -14.06
N SER A 56 -4.12 0.98 -13.80
CA SER A 56 -5.09 1.36 -14.84
C SER A 56 -4.47 2.32 -15.87
N ALA A 57 -3.69 3.30 -15.41
CA ALA A 57 -3.00 4.25 -16.30
C ALA A 57 -1.94 3.57 -17.18
N ALA A 58 -1.15 2.64 -16.63
CA ALA A 58 -0.17 1.89 -17.41
C ALA A 58 -0.86 1.01 -18.46
N ALA A 59 -1.96 0.35 -18.11
CA ALA A 59 -2.77 -0.42 -19.06
C ALA A 59 -3.35 0.47 -20.16
N ALA A 60 -3.91 1.63 -19.82
CA ALA A 60 -4.42 2.59 -20.80
C ALA A 60 -3.32 3.16 -21.72
N ALA A 61 -2.08 3.23 -21.23
CA ALA A 61 -0.91 3.60 -22.03
C ALA A 61 -0.35 2.46 -22.90
N GLY A 62 -0.95 1.27 -22.87
CA GLY A 62 -0.59 0.13 -23.71
C GLY A 62 0.56 -0.73 -23.19
N PHE A 63 0.93 -0.60 -21.91
CA PHE A 63 1.94 -1.45 -21.30
C PHE A 63 1.44 -2.90 -21.22
N ALA A 64 2.33 -3.86 -21.47
CA ALA A 64 2.02 -5.27 -21.33
C ALA A 64 1.89 -5.66 -19.84
N ASP A 65 1.11 -6.70 -19.55
CA ASP A 65 0.88 -7.23 -18.20
C ASP A 65 2.15 -7.41 -17.36
N HIS A 66 3.20 -7.96 -17.96
CA HIS A 66 4.47 -8.20 -17.28
C HIS A 66 5.21 -6.89 -16.93
N GLU A 67 5.07 -5.85 -17.75
CA GLU A 67 5.64 -4.52 -17.48
C GLU A 67 4.88 -3.84 -16.34
N ILE A 68 3.56 -3.97 -16.30
CA ILE A 68 2.71 -3.46 -15.22
C ILE A 68 3.05 -4.17 -13.90
N GLN A 69 3.25 -5.49 -13.93
CA GLN A 69 3.72 -6.26 -12.77
C GLN A 69 5.05 -5.76 -12.23
N LEU A 70 6.02 -5.54 -13.12
CA LEU A 70 7.34 -5.02 -12.75
C LEU A 70 7.25 -3.60 -12.17
N LEU A 71 6.51 -2.70 -12.83
CA LEU A 71 6.28 -1.32 -12.40
C LEU A 71 5.69 -1.24 -10.98
N GLY A 72 4.66 -2.03 -10.72
CA GLY A 72 4.00 -2.03 -9.41
C GLY A 72 4.54 -3.06 -8.43
N ARG A 73 5.63 -3.78 -8.74
CA ARG A 73 6.24 -4.82 -7.90
C ARG A 73 5.23 -5.88 -7.44
N TRP A 74 4.36 -6.32 -8.35
CA TRP A 74 3.41 -7.41 -8.10
C TRP A 74 4.06 -8.75 -8.41
N HIS A 75 3.93 -9.70 -7.48
CA HIS A 75 4.36 -11.09 -7.67
C HIS A 75 3.26 -11.99 -8.26
N SER A 76 2.02 -11.52 -8.26
CA SER A 76 0.88 -12.26 -8.78
C SER A 76 0.04 -11.39 -9.71
N ASP A 77 -0.92 -12.00 -10.37
CA ASP A 77 -1.83 -11.35 -11.31
C ASP A 77 -2.91 -10.48 -10.62
N CYS A 78 -2.78 -10.18 -9.32
CA CYS A 78 -3.80 -9.41 -8.59
C CYS A 78 -3.98 -7.97 -9.11
N PHE A 79 -2.98 -7.41 -9.79
CA PHE A 79 -3.08 -6.09 -10.42
C PHE A 79 -4.13 -6.05 -11.54
N LYS A 80 -4.48 -7.19 -12.15
CA LYS A 80 -5.54 -7.28 -13.18
C LYS A 80 -6.91 -6.87 -12.64
N LEU A 81 -7.13 -7.02 -11.33
CA LEU A 81 -8.35 -6.55 -10.66
C LEU A 81 -8.45 -5.01 -10.59
N TYR A 82 -7.38 -4.30 -10.92
CA TYR A 82 -7.31 -2.84 -10.91
C TYR A 82 -7.42 -2.22 -12.30
N ILE A 83 -7.27 -3.02 -13.34
CA ILE A 83 -7.42 -2.58 -14.72
C ILE A 83 -8.91 -2.70 -15.04
N GLU A 84 -9.53 -1.57 -15.38
CA GLU A 84 -10.93 -1.49 -15.83
C GLU A 84 -11.00 -1.56 -17.35
#